data_AF-A0A8B6C835-F1
#
_entry.id   AF-A0A8B6C835-F1
#
_cell.length_a   1.000
_cell.length_b   1.000
_cell.length_c   1.000
_cell.angle_alpha   90.00
_cell.angle_beta   90.00
_cell.angle_gamma   90.00
#
_symmetry.space_group_name_H-M   'P 1'
#
loop_
_entity.id
_entity.type
_entity.pdbx_description
1 polymer ?
#
loop_
_entity_poly.entity_id
_entity_poly.type
_entity_poly.pdbx_seq_one_letter_code
_entity_poly.pdbx_strand_id
1 'polypeptide(L)'
;MIIGITEVKPKNSAYKLNPAEFNLDLIDSYHLFSINIDSDKGRGMILYVHKTLGAKEVNMEINYEENIFVKIALNNNDALLLGLLYRSPSEIALSNNNSNLLNLITEPTQKNFSHILLMGDINYPNIDWETHSCKSDNIESDEYKFTQCVQDNYLYQHVTKPTRWRGSDTPHVLDLIFTNEENMVSDIEYLSPLGKSDHCVIQFQYNCYTKLKIDNRTKICYDRGNYEDFNKEILETSWEVLLKQGDHIDKNWEKFHEKLLEMEKRYIPVKKIKNID
;
A
#
# COMPACT_ATOMS: atom_id res chain seq x y z
N MET A 1 -9.42 5.97 -5.17
CA MET A 1 -8.72 4.76 -5.66
C MET A 1 -7.70 4.32 -4.63
N ILE A 2 -7.49 3.02 -4.52
CA ILE A 2 -6.52 2.37 -3.63
C ILE A 2 -5.63 1.49 -4.52
N ILE A 3 -4.33 1.44 -4.27
CA ILE A 3 -3.39 0.63 -5.05
C ILE A 3 -2.48 -0.12 -4.07
N GLY A 4 -2.48 -1.45 -4.11
CA GLY A 4 -1.52 -2.29 -3.40
C GLY A 4 -0.46 -2.81 -4.37
N ILE A 5 0.81 -2.76 -3.96
CA ILE A 5 1.93 -3.31 -4.73
C ILE A 5 2.80 -4.13 -3.78
N THR A 6 3.00 -5.40 -4.12
CA THR A 6 3.93 -6.31 -3.46
C THR A 6 5.24 -6.38 -4.27
N GLU A 7 6.35 -6.72 -3.61
CA GLU A 7 7.68 -6.86 -4.22
C GLU A 7 8.18 -5.64 -5.02
N VAL A 8 8.06 -4.44 -4.47
CA VAL A 8 8.47 -3.19 -5.16
C VAL A 8 9.98 -3.12 -5.45
N LYS A 9 10.81 -3.77 -4.62
CA LYS A 9 12.27 -3.78 -4.76
C LYS A 9 12.70 -4.65 -5.95
N PRO A 10 13.51 -4.11 -6.87
CA PRO A 10 14.11 -4.92 -7.91
C PRO A 10 15.06 -5.95 -7.29
N LYS A 11 15.12 -7.15 -7.88
CA LYS A 11 16.00 -8.24 -7.39
C LYS A 11 17.47 -7.82 -7.33
N ASN A 12 17.87 -6.97 -8.28
CA ASN A 12 19.21 -6.43 -8.38
C ASN A 12 19.12 -4.90 -8.30
N SER A 13 19.08 -4.35 -7.08
CA SER A 13 19.22 -2.91 -6.88
C SER A 13 20.68 -2.54 -6.76
N ALA A 14 21.14 -1.53 -7.50
CA ALA A 14 22.49 -0.99 -7.39
C ALA A 14 22.64 0.01 -6.24
N TYR A 15 21.53 0.44 -5.65
CA TYR A 15 21.49 1.44 -4.59
C TYR A 15 20.37 1.15 -3.58
N LYS A 16 20.51 1.74 -2.39
CA LYS A 16 19.50 1.64 -1.34
C LYS A 16 18.32 2.55 -1.68
N LEU A 17 17.14 1.98 -1.78
CA LEU A 17 15.91 2.70 -2.11
C LEU A 17 15.40 3.49 -0.91
N ASN A 18 14.85 4.68 -1.16
CA ASN A 18 14.20 5.52 -0.18
C ASN A 18 12.67 5.53 -0.41
N PRO A 19 11.82 5.38 0.63
CA PRO A 19 10.37 5.52 0.51
C PRO A 19 9.90 6.77 -0.23
N ALA A 20 10.63 7.89 -0.11
CA ALA A 20 10.32 9.14 -0.80
C ALA A 20 10.37 9.03 -2.33
N GLU A 21 11.16 8.10 -2.89
CA GLU A 21 11.22 7.83 -4.34
C GLU A 21 9.90 7.28 -4.88
N PHE A 22 9.10 6.67 -4.01
CA PHE A 22 7.81 6.09 -4.35
C PHE A 22 6.65 7.06 -4.08
N ASN A 23 6.94 8.26 -3.60
CA ASN A 23 5.86 9.20 -3.34
C ASN A 23 5.27 9.70 -4.67
N LEU A 24 3.96 9.55 -4.84
CA LEU A 24 3.23 10.05 -6.01
C LEU A 24 2.92 11.56 -5.85
N ASP A 25 3.89 12.33 -5.37
CA ASP A 25 3.76 13.75 -4.97
C ASP A 25 3.36 14.67 -6.12
N LEU A 26 3.66 14.31 -7.37
CA LEU A 26 3.18 15.05 -8.55
C LEU A 26 1.64 15.09 -8.66
N ILE A 27 0.93 14.25 -7.90
CA ILE A 27 -0.53 14.19 -7.87
C ILE A 27 -1.09 14.61 -6.49
N ASP A 28 -0.25 14.72 -5.44
CA ASP A 28 -0.59 15.13 -4.05
C ASP A 28 -1.88 14.52 -3.46
N SER A 29 -2.38 13.44 -4.06
CA SER A 29 -3.73 12.91 -3.81
C SER A 29 -3.71 11.57 -3.06
N TYR A 30 -2.53 11.02 -2.76
CA TYR A 30 -2.39 9.72 -2.08
C TYR A 30 -1.61 9.82 -0.78
N HIS A 31 -2.02 9.03 0.22
CA HIS A 31 -1.19 8.63 1.34
C HIS A 31 -0.43 7.37 0.96
N LEU A 32 0.90 7.40 1.14
CA LEU A 32 1.80 6.28 0.96
C LEU A 32 1.99 5.56 2.31
N PHE A 33 1.59 4.30 2.38
CA PHE A 33 1.96 3.38 3.45
C PHE A 33 2.94 2.37 2.86
N SER A 34 4.08 2.16 3.50
CA SER A 34 5.12 1.29 2.94
C SER A 34 5.92 0.59 4.02
N ILE A 35 6.35 -0.64 3.74
CA ILE A 35 7.25 -1.40 4.61
C ILE A 35 8.39 -1.99 3.79
N ASN A 36 9.52 -2.28 4.46
CA ASN A 36 10.67 -3.00 3.88
C ASN A 36 11.22 -2.38 2.58
N ILE A 37 11.14 -1.05 2.41
CA ILE A 37 11.68 -0.32 1.24
C ILE A 37 13.17 -0.03 1.40
N ASP A 38 13.53 0.59 2.52
CA ASP A 38 14.89 0.95 2.93
C ASP A 38 15.54 -0.11 3.83
N SER A 39 14.90 -1.27 3.94
CA SER A 39 15.42 -2.44 4.65
C SER A 39 16.09 -3.40 3.68
N ASP A 40 17.13 -4.10 4.12
CA ASP A 40 17.71 -5.23 3.38
C ASP A 40 16.79 -6.47 3.44
N LYS A 41 15.83 -6.49 4.37
CA LYS A 41 14.81 -7.54 4.47
C LYS A 41 13.70 -7.35 3.44
N GLY A 42 13.13 -8.47 3.00
CA GLY A 42 11.96 -8.52 2.14
C GLY A 42 12.16 -7.81 0.79
N ARG A 43 11.06 -7.76 0.03
CA ARG A 43 11.04 -7.14 -1.30
C ARG A 43 10.23 -5.85 -1.36
N GLY A 44 9.83 -5.33 -0.20
CA GLY A 44 9.14 -4.05 -0.09
C GLY A 44 7.68 -4.15 -0.50
N MET A 45 6.81 -3.50 0.26
CA MET A 45 5.38 -3.41 -0.04
C MET A 45 4.92 -1.98 0.07
N ILE A 46 3.98 -1.60 -0.79
CA ILE A 46 3.41 -0.27 -0.83
C ILE A 46 1.90 -0.35 -0.95
N LEU A 47 1.21 0.43 -0.15
CA LEU A 47 -0.21 0.70 -0.25
C LEU A 47 -0.45 2.20 -0.44
N TYR A 48 -0.93 2.58 -1.62
CA TYR A 48 -1.40 3.93 -1.88
C TYR A 48 -2.90 4.03 -1.60
N VAL A 49 -3.29 4.97 -0.75
CA VAL A 49 -4.70 5.26 -0.48
C VAL A 49 -5.01 6.71 -0.78
N HIS A 50 -6.01 6.98 -1.61
CA HIS A 50 -6.39 8.35 -1.92
C HIS A 50 -6.74 9.14 -0.64
N LYS A 51 -6.19 10.36 -0.47
CA LYS A 51 -6.28 11.15 0.77
C LYS A 51 -7.71 11.44 1.21
N THR A 52 -8.64 11.52 0.27
CA THR A 52 -10.08 11.72 0.57
C THR A 52 -10.71 10.57 1.34
N LEU A 53 -10.14 9.36 1.28
CA LEU A 53 -10.60 8.22 2.09
C LEU A 53 -10.13 8.36 3.55
N GLY A 54 -9.13 9.20 3.81
CA GLY A 54 -8.70 9.52 5.17
C GLY A 54 -8.20 8.31 5.96
N ALA A 55 -7.56 7.37 5.27
CA ALA A 55 -7.02 6.15 5.85
C ALA A 55 -6.04 6.44 6.99
N LYS A 56 -6.04 5.55 7.99
CA LYS A 56 -5.12 5.58 9.12
C LYS A 56 -4.48 4.21 9.26
N GLU A 57 -3.17 4.19 9.47
CA GLU A 57 -2.46 2.94 9.72
C GLU A 57 -3.00 2.22 10.96
N VAL A 58 -3.03 0.90 10.89
CA VAL A 58 -3.44 0.01 11.98
C VAL A 58 -2.32 -1.00 12.18
N ASN A 59 -1.79 -1.05 13.41
CA ASN A 59 -0.85 -2.07 13.80
C ASN A 59 -1.63 -3.32 14.24
N MET A 60 -1.30 -4.44 13.62
CA MET A 60 -1.82 -5.75 14.00
C MET A 60 -0.99 -6.31 15.16
N GLU A 61 -1.62 -7.11 16.02
CA GLU A 61 -0.97 -7.70 17.20
C GLU A 61 -0.06 -8.87 16.79
N ILE A 62 -0.39 -9.52 15.68
CA ILE A 62 0.38 -10.64 15.16
C ILE A 62 1.68 -10.18 14.51
N ASN A 63 2.79 -10.76 14.97
CA ASN A 63 4.12 -10.48 14.43
C ASN A 63 4.32 -11.17 13.07
N TYR A 64 4.02 -10.46 12.00
CA TYR A 64 4.23 -10.87 10.61
C TYR A 64 4.96 -9.75 9.87
N GLU A 65 6.09 -10.04 9.22
CA GLU A 65 6.95 -8.95 8.70
C GLU A 65 6.42 -8.30 7.41
N GLU A 66 5.56 -8.97 6.63
CA GLU A 66 5.17 -8.54 5.29
C GLU A 66 3.66 -8.24 5.19
N ASN A 67 3.21 -7.25 5.98
CA ASN A 67 1.84 -6.76 5.94
C ASN A 67 1.71 -5.24 6.11
N ILE A 68 0.66 -4.66 5.55
CA ILE A 68 0.25 -3.28 5.76
C ILE A 68 -1.25 -3.26 6.03
N PHE A 69 -1.68 -2.70 7.16
CA PHE A 69 -3.09 -2.53 7.47
C PHE A 69 -3.46 -1.07 7.65
N VAL A 70 -4.60 -0.69 7.09
CA VAL A 70 -5.18 0.64 7.25
C VAL A 70 -6.67 0.56 7.55
N LYS A 71 -7.14 1.47 8.39
CA LYS A 71 -8.55 1.69 8.68
C LYS A 71 -9.07 2.87 7.87
N ILE A 72 -10.20 2.66 7.20
CA ILE A 72 -10.98 3.70 6.53
C ILE A 72 -12.34 3.81 7.23
N ALA A 73 -12.72 5.02 7.62
CA ALA A 73 -14.03 5.26 8.22
C ALA A 73 -15.12 5.21 7.14
N LEU A 74 -16.22 4.51 7.44
CA LEU A 74 -17.41 4.44 6.62
C LEU A 74 -18.55 5.25 7.27
N ASN A 75 -19.70 5.32 6.62
CA ASN A 75 -20.87 5.96 7.25
C ASN A 75 -21.41 5.11 8.41
N ASN A 76 -22.30 5.67 9.23
CA ASN A 76 -22.98 4.95 10.31
C ASN A 76 -22.07 4.36 11.41
N ASN A 77 -20.89 4.95 11.62
CA ASN A 77 -19.85 4.46 12.53
C ASN A 77 -19.19 3.13 12.11
N ASP A 78 -19.45 2.68 10.89
CA ASP A 78 -18.79 1.53 10.31
C ASP A 78 -17.34 1.85 9.94
N ALA A 79 -16.55 0.80 9.77
CA ALA A 79 -15.16 0.89 9.40
C ALA A 79 -14.75 -0.28 8.50
N LEU A 80 -13.96 0.07 7.48
CA LEU A 80 -13.22 -0.84 6.64
C LEU A 80 -11.82 -1.03 7.21
N LEU A 81 -11.44 -2.28 7.47
CA LEU A 81 -10.06 -2.69 7.62
C LEU A 81 -9.55 -3.22 6.28
N LEU A 82 -8.56 -2.55 5.71
CA LEU A 82 -7.88 -2.96 4.49
C LEU A 82 -6.48 -3.48 4.84
N GLY A 83 -6.20 -4.73 4.47
CA GLY A 83 -4.90 -5.37 4.61
C GLY A 83 -4.27 -5.67 3.26
N LEU A 84 -3.01 -5.27 3.06
CA LEU A 84 -2.14 -5.74 2.00
C LEU A 84 -1.16 -6.75 2.58
N LEU A 85 -1.14 -7.96 2.05
CA LEU A 85 -0.35 -9.09 2.55
C LEU A 85 0.62 -9.58 1.48
N TYR A 86 1.79 -10.05 1.89
CA TYR A 86 2.69 -10.80 1.03
C TYR A 86 3.31 -11.96 1.78
N ARG A 87 3.29 -13.15 1.18
CA ARG A 87 3.96 -14.33 1.71
C ARG A 87 5.05 -14.80 0.74
N SER A 88 6.29 -14.77 1.20
CA SER A 88 7.41 -15.36 0.48
C SER A 88 7.25 -16.89 0.32
N PRO A 89 7.59 -17.45 -0.86
CA PRO A 89 7.59 -18.90 -1.10
C PRO A 89 8.85 -19.61 -0.56
N SER A 90 9.84 -18.87 -0.04
CA SER A 90 11.14 -19.43 0.33
C SER A 90 11.11 -20.21 1.64
N GLU A 91 11.74 -21.39 1.67
CA GLU A 91 11.81 -22.27 2.86
C GLU A 91 12.36 -21.58 4.11
N ILE A 92 13.28 -20.63 3.93
CA ILE A 92 13.88 -19.82 5.02
C ILE A 92 12.83 -18.96 5.73
N ALA A 93 11.80 -18.53 5.01
CA ALA A 93 10.71 -17.72 5.56
C ALA A 93 9.61 -18.57 6.23
N LEU A 94 9.65 -19.91 6.19
CA LEU A 94 8.49 -20.74 6.54
C LEU A 94 8.39 -21.17 8.01
N SER A 95 9.51 -21.25 8.75
CA SER A 95 9.54 -22.05 10.00
C SER A 95 8.74 -21.52 11.20
N ASN A 96 8.13 -20.32 11.13
CA ASN A 96 7.08 -19.82 12.03
C ASN A 96 6.09 -18.84 11.36
N ASN A 97 6.31 -18.50 10.09
CA ASN A 97 5.62 -17.40 9.44
C ASN A 97 4.22 -17.79 8.93
N ASN A 98 4.00 -19.07 8.59
CA ASN A 98 2.70 -19.52 8.10
C ASN A 98 1.64 -19.46 9.19
N SER A 99 1.92 -19.97 10.40
CA SER A 99 0.99 -19.87 11.53
C SER A 99 0.67 -18.41 11.88
N ASN A 100 1.67 -17.53 11.82
CA ASN A 100 1.45 -16.10 12.01
C ASN A 100 0.61 -15.49 10.90
N LEU A 101 0.77 -15.91 9.64
CA LEU A 101 -0.12 -15.48 8.56
C LEU A 101 -1.58 -15.89 8.84
N LEU A 102 -1.82 -17.13 9.28
CA LEU A 102 -3.18 -17.59 9.61
C LEU A 102 -3.79 -16.76 10.74
N ASN A 103 -3.02 -16.50 11.79
CA ASN A 103 -3.45 -15.65 12.90
C ASN A 103 -3.70 -14.21 12.44
N LEU A 104 -2.87 -13.68 11.53
CA LEU A 104 -3.01 -12.33 10.99
C LEU A 104 -4.26 -12.19 10.10
N ILE A 105 -4.67 -13.25 9.40
CA ILE A 105 -5.92 -13.29 8.63
C ILE A 105 -7.14 -13.40 9.56
N THR A 106 -6.98 -14.09 10.68
CA THR A 106 -8.03 -14.27 11.70
C THR A 106 -8.23 -13.00 12.54
N GLU A 107 -7.17 -12.28 12.90
CA GLU A 107 -7.26 -11.11 13.78
C GLU A 107 -8.27 -10.03 13.30
N PRO A 108 -8.36 -9.68 12.00
CA PRO A 108 -9.40 -8.81 11.45
C PRO A 108 -10.84 -9.20 11.83
N THR A 109 -11.17 -10.49 11.80
CA THR A 109 -12.54 -11.00 12.01
C THR A 109 -12.94 -11.00 13.49
N GLN A 110 -11.96 -10.97 14.38
CA GLN A 110 -12.14 -10.90 15.83
C GLN A 110 -12.26 -9.47 16.35
N LYS A 111 -11.91 -8.47 15.52
CA LYS A 111 -12.01 -7.05 15.85
C LYS A 111 -13.34 -6.45 15.36
N ASN A 112 -13.73 -5.32 15.94
CA ASN A 112 -14.97 -4.62 15.60
C ASN A 112 -14.86 -3.82 14.29
N PHE A 113 -14.60 -4.52 13.17
CA PHE A 113 -14.67 -3.96 11.83
C PHE A 113 -15.88 -4.54 11.10
N SER A 114 -16.76 -3.65 10.64
CA SER A 114 -17.92 -4.02 9.83
C SER A 114 -17.54 -4.57 8.44
N HIS A 115 -16.39 -4.14 7.93
CA HIS A 115 -15.95 -4.40 6.55
C HIS A 115 -14.48 -4.80 6.59
N ILE A 116 -14.15 -5.90 5.91
CA ILE A 116 -12.80 -6.43 5.81
C ILE A 116 -12.48 -6.59 4.31
N LEU A 117 -11.31 -6.10 3.92
CA LEU A 117 -10.71 -6.35 2.61
C LEU A 117 -9.26 -6.76 2.83
N LEU A 118 -8.92 -8.01 2.58
CA LEU A 118 -7.54 -8.48 2.56
C LEU A 118 -7.16 -8.75 1.11
N MET A 119 -5.99 -8.30 0.68
CA MET A 119 -5.50 -8.55 -0.67
C MET A 119 -3.98 -8.75 -0.70
N GLY A 120 -3.50 -9.45 -1.72
CA GLY A 120 -2.07 -9.55 -2.01
C GLY A 120 -1.63 -10.95 -2.43
N ASP A 121 -0.32 -11.14 -2.58
CA ASP A 121 0.29 -12.38 -3.07
C ASP A 121 0.62 -13.32 -1.91
N ILE A 122 -0.17 -14.39 -1.78
CA ILE A 122 -0.05 -15.37 -0.69
C ILE A 122 0.84 -16.56 -1.10
N ASN A 123 1.05 -16.76 -2.40
CA ASN A 123 1.99 -17.73 -2.94
C ASN A 123 1.76 -19.20 -2.48
N TYR A 124 0.51 -19.67 -2.53
CA TYR A 124 0.14 -21.07 -2.32
C TYR A 124 -0.27 -21.74 -3.65
N PRO A 125 0.69 -22.20 -4.48
CA PRO A 125 0.42 -22.64 -5.86
C PRO A 125 -0.37 -23.95 -5.98
N ASN A 126 -0.51 -24.70 -4.88
CA ASN A 126 -1.16 -26.02 -4.86
C ASN A 126 -2.63 -25.97 -4.44
N ILE A 127 -3.14 -24.78 -4.08
CA ILE A 127 -4.57 -24.59 -3.82
C ILE A 127 -5.30 -24.45 -5.16
N ASP A 128 -6.32 -25.29 -5.33
CA ASP A 128 -7.33 -25.15 -6.38
C ASP A 128 -8.50 -24.37 -5.81
N TRP A 129 -8.64 -23.11 -6.25
CA TRP A 129 -9.71 -22.21 -5.82
C TRP A 129 -11.04 -22.49 -6.51
N GLU A 130 -11.07 -23.22 -7.64
CA GLU A 130 -12.32 -23.62 -8.29
C GLU A 130 -13.00 -24.74 -7.50
N THR A 131 -12.21 -25.69 -7.00
CA THR A 131 -12.72 -26.83 -6.23
C THR A 131 -12.54 -26.69 -4.71
N HIS A 132 -11.96 -25.58 -4.24
CA HIS A 132 -11.57 -25.36 -2.85
C HIS A 132 -10.78 -26.55 -2.25
N SER A 133 -9.87 -27.13 -3.03
CA SER A 133 -9.10 -28.31 -2.63
C SER A 133 -7.60 -28.06 -2.75
N CYS A 134 -6.80 -28.88 -2.07
CA CYS A 134 -5.35 -28.87 -2.19
C CYS A 134 -4.92 -30.11 -2.98
N LYS A 135 -3.91 -29.99 -3.85
CA LYS A 135 -3.38 -31.14 -4.62
C LYS A 135 -2.78 -32.25 -3.75
N SER A 136 -2.41 -31.94 -2.52
CA SER A 136 -2.00 -32.94 -1.52
C SER A 136 -3.17 -33.25 -0.59
N ASP A 137 -3.52 -34.52 -0.45
CA ASP A 137 -4.44 -35.02 0.59
C ASP A 137 -3.87 -34.93 2.02
N ASN A 138 -2.77 -34.20 2.20
CA ASN A 138 -2.11 -34.01 3.48
C ASN A 138 -2.76 -32.86 4.24
N ILE A 139 -3.59 -33.21 5.23
CA ILE A 139 -4.22 -32.26 6.18
C ILE A 139 -3.20 -31.43 6.98
N GLU A 140 -1.94 -31.84 7.02
CA GLU A 140 -0.87 -31.07 7.67
C GLU A 140 -0.19 -30.04 6.77
N SER A 141 -0.53 -29.99 5.48
CA SER A 141 0.03 -29.01 4.54
C SER A 141 -0.38 -27.57 4.91
N ASP A 142 0.51 -26.62 4.62
CA ASP A 142 0.25 -25.20 4.88
C ASP A 142 -0.91 -24.67 4.03
N GLU A 143 -1.02 -25.14 2.78
CA GLU A 143 -2.15 -24.85 1.89
C GLU A 143 -3.48 -25.30 2.50
N TYR A 144 -3.54 -26.53 3.02
CA TYR A 144 -4.75 -27.03 3.67
C TYR A 144 -5.12 -26.17 4.89
N LYS A 145 -4.15 -25.92 5.78
CA LYS A 145 -4.35 -25.08 6.97
C LYS A 145 -4.79 -23.65 6.60
N PHE A 146 -4.27 -23.11 5.51
CA PHE A 146 -4.70 -21.82 4.97
C PHE A 146 -6.14 -21.84 4.47
N THR A 147 -6.53 -22.83 3.67
CA THR A 147 -7.91 -22.95 3.19
C THR A 147 -8.91 -23.14 4.33
N GLN A 148 -8.55 -23.94 5.35
CA GLN A 148 -9.36 -24.09 6.57
C GLN A 148 -9.47 -22.77 7.32
N CYS A 149 -8.38 -22.04 7.51
CA CYS A 149 -8.40 -20.72 8.16
C CYS A 149 -9.34 -19.73 7.44
N VAL A 150 -9.33 -19.70 6.11
CA VAL A 150 -10.25 -18.85 5.32
C VAL A 150 -11.71 -19.26 5.59
N GLN A 151 -12.01 -20.56 5.58
CA GLN A 151 -13.35 -21.10 5.81
C GLN A 151 -13.85 -20.85 7.25
N ASP A 152 -13.01 -21.11 8.26
CA ASP A 152 -13.34 -20.93 9.67
C ASP A 152 -13.63 -19.46 10.02
N ASN A 153 -13.02 -18.55 9.27
CA ASN A 153 -13.22 -17.11 9.39
C ASN A 153 -14.37 -16.56 8.53
N TYR A 154 -15.09 -17.41 7.79
CA TYR A 154 -16.16 -17.03 6.88
C TYR A 154 -15.74 -15.96 5.85
N LEU A 155 -14.48 -16.04 5.38
CA LEU A 155 -13.95 -15.13 4.37
C LEU A 155 -14.27 -15.62 2.96
N TYR A 156 -14.77 -14.72 2.12
CA TYR A 156 -15.03 -14.98 0.71
C TYR A 156 -13.79 -14.67 -0.11
N GLN A 157 -13.27 -15.66 -0.84
CA GLN A 157 -12.19 -15.47 -1.81
C GLN A 157 -12.78 -15.14 -3.18
N HIS A 158 -12.27 -14.08 -3.83
CA HIS A 158 -12.86 -13.52 -5.05
C HIS A 158 -12.09 -13.81 -6.34
N VAL A 159 -10.82 -14.24 -6.26
CA VAL A 159 -9.95 -14.37 -7.43
C VAL A 159 -10.00 -15.80 -7.96
N THR A 160 -10.62 -15.99 -9.12
CA THR A 160 -10.83 -17.33 -9.71
C THR A 160 -9.92 -17.63 -10.91
N LYS A 161 -9.29 -16.61 -11.50
CA LYS A 161 -8.40 -16.78 -12.66
C LYS A 161 -6.94 -16.71 -12.27
N PRO A 162 -6.04 -17.37 -13.02
CA PRO A 162 -4.60 -17.27 -12.80
C PRO A 162 -4.13 -15.81 -12.76
N THR A 163 -3.17 -15.53 -11.90
CA THR A 163 -2.63 -14.18 -11.68
C THR A 163 -1.16 -14.08 -12.05
N ARG A 164 -0.49 -15.22 -12.22
CA ARG A 164 0.93 -15.31 -12.55
C ARG A 164 1.20 -16.20 -13.76
N TRP A 165 2.01 -15.70 -14.69
CA TRP A 165 2.49 -16.40 -15.89
C TRP A 165 4.01 -16.27 -16.04
N ARG A 166 4.72 -17.39 -16.03
CA ARG A 166 6.17 -17.40 -16.22
C ARG A 166 6.60 -18.37 -17.32
N GLY A 167 7.01 -17.83 -18.46
CA GLY A 167 7.53 -18.64 -19.57
C GLY A 167 6.54 -19.74 -19.99
N SER A 168 6.95 -21.00 -19.86
CA SER A 168 6.14 -22.18 -20.16
C SER A 168 5.50 -22.83 -18.92
N ASP A 169 5.59 -22.19 -17.76
CA ASP A 169 5.02 -22.72 -16.50
C ASP A 169 3.48 -22.73 -16.57
N THR A 170 2.88 -23.63 -15.78
CA THR A 170 1.42 -23.62 -15.61
C THR A 170 1.02 -22.34 -14.87
N PRO A 171 0.01 -21.58 -15.33
CA PRO A 171 -0.45 -20.39 -14.65
C PRO A 171 -1.01 -20.71 -13.25
N HIS A 172 -0.76 -19.84 -12.28
CA HIS A 172 -1.20 -20.04 -10.88
C HIS A 172 -2.03 -18.86 -10.38
N VAL A 173 -2.99 -19.14 -9.47
CA VAL A 173 -3.75 -18.14 -8.72
C VAL A 173 -3.04 -17.89 -7.39
N LEU A 174 -2.22 -16.84 -7.34
CA LEU A 174 -1.39 -16.53 -6.16
C LEU A 174 -1.78 -15.23 -5.47
N ASP A 175 -2.28 -14.28 -6.25
CA ASP A 175 -2.80 -13.01 -5.77
C ASP A 175 -4.27 -13.19 -5.41
N LEU A 176 -4.63 -12.98 -4.16
CA LEU A 176 -5.95 -13.26 -3.63
C LEU A 176 -6.60 -11.99 -3.09
N ILE A 177 -7.94 -12.00 -3.08
CA ILE A 177 -8.77 -10.95 -2.49
C ILE A 177 -9.78 -11.66 -1.59
N PHE A 178 -9.84 -11.24 -0.33
CA PHE A 178 -10.77 -11.76 0.67
C PHE A 178 -11.64 -10.65 1.25
N THR A 179 -12.92 -10.95 1.48
CA THR A 179 -13.83 -10.09 2.22
C THR A 179 -14.67 -10.88 3.20
N ASN A 180 -15.26 -10.20 4.19
CA ASN A 180 -16.18 -10.83 5.14
C ASN A 180 -17.62 -10.96 4.60
N GLU A 181 -17.93 -10.42 3.42
CA GLU A 181 -19.22 -10.57 2.74
C GLU A 181 -19.01 -10.69 1.22
N GLU A 182 -19.77 -11.58 0.58
CA GLU A 182 -19.62 -11.94 -0.85
C GLU A 182 -19.78 -10.73 -1.79
N ASN A 183 -20.75 -9.86 -1.53
CA ASN A 183 -21.09 -8.78 -2.46
C ASN A 183 -20.21 -7.52 -2.32
N MET A 184 -19.15 -7.57 -1.51
CA MET A 184 -18.24 -6.44 -1.31
C MET A 184 -17.26 -6.22 -2.46
N VAL A 185 -17.07 -7.19 -3.35
CA VAL A 185 -16.20 -7.07 -4.52
C VAL A 185 -17.01 -7.32 -5.79
N SER A 186 -16.76 -6.51 -6.81
CA SER A 186 -17.37 -6.65 -8.13
C SER A 186 -16.42 -6.19 -9.23
N ASP A 187 -16.77 -6.46 -10.49
CA ASP A 187 -16.04 -5.99 -11.69
C ASP A 187 -14.53 -6.30 -11.66
N ILE A 188 -14.18 -7.56 -11.35
CA ILE A 188 -12.79 -8.00 -11.33
C ILE A 188 -12.26 -8.13 -12.77
N GLU A 189 -11.26 -7.32 -13.08
CA GLU A 189 -10.53 -7.32 -14.33
C GLU A 189 -9.07 -7.74 -14.10
N TYR A 190 -8.57 -8.58 -15.01
CA TYR A 190 -7.20 -9.07 -15.00
C TYR A 190 -6.45 -8.38 -16.14
N LEU A 191 -5.66 -7.37 -15.79
CA LEU A 191 -4.97 -6.48 -16.72
C LEU A 191 -3.53 -6.94 -16.95
N SER A 192 -2.92 -6.45 -18.03
CA SER A 192 -1.54 -6.78 -18.36
C SER A 192 -0.57 -6.45 -17.21
N PRO A 193 0.49 -7.25 -17.01
CA PRO A 193 1.51 -6.99 -16.01
C PRO A 193 2.11 -5.58 -16.10
N LEU A 194 2.48 -5.03 -14.94
CA LEU A 194 3.27 -3.80 -14.89
C LEU A 194 4.73 -4.10 -15.26
N GLY A 195 5.18 -3.50 -16.37
CA GLY A 195 6.56 -3.62 -16.84
C GLY A 195 6.92 -5.05 -17.22
N LYS A 196 7.86 -5.66 -16.49
CA LYS A 196 8.36 -7.03 -16.74
C LYS A 196 7.90 -8.03 -15.66
N SER A 197 6.90 -7.67 -14.86
CA SER A 197 6.34 -8.58 -13.87
C SER A 197 5.77 -9.84 -14.54
N ASP A 198 5.91 -10.99 -13.88
CA ASP A 198 5.20 -12.22 -14.23
C ASP A 198 3.78 -12.27 -13.62
N HIS A 199 3.43 -11.30 -12.76
CA HIS A 199 2.09 -11.15 -12.19
C HIS A 199 1.26 -10.11 -12.98
N CYS A 200 0.00 -10.45 -13.27
CA CYS A 200 -0.97 -9.53 -13.84
C CYS A 200 -1.42 -8.50 -12.81
N VAL A 201 -2.00 -7.38 -13.27
CA VAL A 201 -2.66 -6.43 -12.36
C VAL A 201 -4.11 -6.84 -12.17
N ILE A 202 -4.56 -6.96 -10.91
CA ILE A 202 -5.97 -7.18 -10.61
C ILE A 202 -6.61 -5.83 -10.28
N GLN A 203 -7.60 -5.44 -11.07
CA GLN A 203 -8.43 -4.27 -10.84
C GLN A 203 -9.83 -4.73 -10.45
N PHE A 204 -10.43 -4.12 -9.43
CA PHE A 204 -11.77 -4.47 -8.97
C PHE A 204 -12.45 -3.28 -8.31
N GLN A 205 -13.78 -3.35 -8.20
CA GLN A 205 -14.57 -2.40 -7.42
C GLN A 205 -14.86 -2.98 -6.04
N TYR A 206 -14.56 -2.19 -5.01
CA TYR A 206 -14.94 -2.50 -3.62
C TYR A 206 -16.20 -1.73 -3.25
N ASN A 207 -17.28 -2.47 -2.99
CA ASN A 207 -18.61 -1.95 -2.73
C ASN A 207 -18.75 -1.57 -1.26
N CYS A 208 -18.74 -0.27 -0.97
CA CYS A 208 -18.94 0.24 0.39
C CYS A 208 -19.56 1.64 0.38
N TYR A 209 -20.02 2.10 1.54
CA TYR A 209 -20.61 3.43 1.74
C TYR A 209 -19.68 4.32 2.57
N THR A 210 -18.92 5.19 1.90
CA THR A 210 -18.03 6.13 2.59
C THR A 210 -18.35 7.58 2.22
N LYS A 211 -18.19 8.49 3.19
CA LYS A 211 -18.13 9.92 2.93
C LYS A 211 -16.69 10.28 2.60
N LEU A 212 -16.45 10.64 1.34
CA LEU A 212 -15.18 11.20 0.93
C LEU A 212 -14.95 12.51 1.68
N LYS A 213 -13.77 12.66 2.29
CA LYS A 213 -13.35 13.95 2.82
C LYS A 213 -13.26 14.94 1.66
N ILE A 214 -13.81 16.14 1.87
CA ILE A 214 -13.69 17.22 0.91
C ILE A 214 -12.20 17.51 0.74
N ASP A 215 -11.73 17.28 -0.48
CA ASP A 215 -10.37 17.54 -0.85
C ASP A 215 -10.21 19.04 -1.09
N ASN A 216 -9.84 19.79 -0.06
CA ASN A 216 -9.49 21.19 -0.20
C ASN A 216 -8.09 21.32 -0.81
N ARG A 217 -7.86 20.71 -1.98
CA ARG A 217 -6.56 20.73 -2.64
C ARG A 217 -6.17 22.16 -2.95
N THR A 218 -4.95 22.47 -2.59
CA THR A 218 -4.28 23.70 -2.93
C THR A 218 -3.21 23.37 -3.95
N LYS A 219 -3.40 23.77 -5.21
CA LYS A 219 -2.35 23.65 -6.22
C LYS A 219 -1.44 24.86 -6.14
N ILE A 220 -0.16 24.61 -5.89
CA ILE A 220 0.89 25.63 -5.99
C ILE A 220 1.06 25.97 -7.47
N CYS A 221 0.93 27.25 -7.81
CA CYS A 221 1.00 27.74 -9.19
C CYS A 221 2.39 28.31 -9.45
N TYR A 222 3.39 27.42 -9.61
CA TYR A 222 4.77 27.80 -9.91
C TYR A 222 4.85 28.70 -11.16
N ASP A 223 4.00 28.47 -12.17
CA ASP A 223 3.90 29.32 -13.37
C ASP A 223 3.54 30.78 -13.08
N ARG A 224 3.07 31.10 -11.87
CA ARG A 224 2.63 32.44 -11.44
C ARG A 224 3.41 32.97 -10.24
N GLY A 225 4.52 32.35 -9.88
CA GLY A 225 5.37 32.80 -8.80
C GLY A 225 5.99 34.18 -9.09
N ASN A 226 6.08 35.04 -8.07
CA ASN A 226 6.90 36.26 -8.15
C ASN A 226 8.37 35.88 -7.94
N TYR A 227 9.00 35.41 -9.02
CA TYR A 227 10.38 34.96 -8.98
C TYR A 227 11.41 36.09 -8.82
N GLU A 228 11.05 37.34 -9.15
CA GLU A 228 11.94 38.49 -8.95
C GLU A 228 12.21 38.71 -7.45
N ASP A 229 11.14 38.82 -6.65
CA ASP A 229 11.27 38.99 -5.20
C ASP A 229 11.74 37.70 -4.51
N PHE A 230 11.33 36.53 -5.00
CA PHE A 230 11.82 35.25 -4.49
C PHE A 230 13.35 35.15 -4.64
N ASN A 231 13.88 35.44 -5.84
CA ASN A 231 15.33 35.41 -6.08
C ASN A 231 16.05 36.49 -5.27
N LYS A 232 15.44 37.67 -5.09
CA LYS A 232 15.99 38.73 -4.25
C LYS A 232 16.12 38.27 -2.79
N GLU A 233 15.07 37.68 -2.19
CA GLU A 233 15.15 37.17 -0.82
C GLU A 233 16.16 36.01 -0.69
N ILE A 234 16.33 35.17 -1.73
CA ILE A 234 17.38 34.13 -1.73
C ILE A 234 18.76 34.78 -1.60
N LEU A 235 19.02 35.82 -2.37
CA LEU A 235 20.31 36.51 -2.39
C LEU A 235 20.57 37.31 -1.11
N GLU A 236 19.52 37.89 -0.51
CA GLU A 236 19.60 38.64 0.74
C GLU A 236 19.68 37.73 1.98
N THR A 237 19.28 36.46 1.86
CA THR A 237 19.35 35.49 2.93
C THR A 237 20.81 35.18 3.27
N SER A 238 21.18 35.42 4.53
CA SER A 238 22.51 35.09 5.06
C SER A 238 22.65 33.59 5.33
N TRP A 239 22.77 32.79 4.25
CA TRP A 239 22.86 31.32 4.31
C TRP A 239 23.95 30.82 5.23
N GLU A 240 25.11 31.49 5.27
CA GLU A 240 26.19 31.11 6.18
C GLU A 240 25.75 31.16 7.64
N VAL A 241 24.98 32.16 8.05
CA VAL A 241 24.51 32.30 9.44
C VAL A 241 23.41 31.28 9.72
N LEU A 242 22.49 31.10 8.77
CA LEU A 242 21.38 30.16 8.90
C LEU A 242 21.86 28.70 9.01
N LEU A 243 22.85 28.33 8.20
CA LEU A 243 23.38 26.97 8.09
C LEU A 243 24.55 26.69 9.06
N LYS A 244 25.22 27.71 9.65
CA LYS A 244 26.23 27.48 10.70
C LYS A 244 25.63 27.12 12.06
N GLN A 245 24.32 27.30 12.25
CA GLN A 245 23.65 27.03 13.52
C GLN A 245 23.24 25.55 13.71
N GLY A 246 23.47 24.67 12.74
CA GLY A 246 23.28 23.23 12.90
C GLY A 246 24.61 22.50 12.97
N ASP A 247 24.89 21.88 14.12
CA ASP A 247 26.09 21.03 14.31
C ASP A 247 26.10 19.77 13.41
N HIS A 248 25.03 19.51 12.65
CA HIS A 248 24.83 18.32 11.83
C HIS A 248 24.21 18.67 10.46
N ILE A 249 24.60 17.95 9.41
CA ILE A 249 24.16 18.21 8.02
C ILE A 249 22.64 18.14 7.85
N ASP A 250 21.98 17.22 8.57
CA ASP A 250 20.52 17.05 8.50
C ASP A 250 19.78 18.28 9.05
N LYS A 251 20.27 18.86 10.16
CA LYS A 251 19.69 20.09 10.73
C LYS A 251 19.85 21.29 9.80
N ASN A 252 20.93 21.32 9.02
CA ASN A 252 21.15 22.37 8.04
C ASN A 252 20.23 22.21 6.84
N TRP A 253 19.99 20.98 6.40
CA TRP A 253 18.98 20.67 5.39
C TRP A 253 17.57 21.06 5.85
N GLU A 254 17.19 20.72 7.08
CA GLU A 254 15.90 21.12 7.67
C GLU A 254 15.71 22.64 7.64
N LYS A 255 16.71 23.41 8.10
CA LYS A 255 16.66 24.89 8.08
C LYS A 255 16.60 25.46 6.67
N PHE A 256 17.37 24.89 5.74
CA PHE A 256 17.32 25.28 4.34
C PHE A 256 15.91 25.05 3.76
N HIS A 257 15.36 23.86 3.98
CA HIS A 257 14.05 23.47 3.49
C HIS A 257 12.94 24.31 4.12
N GLU A 258 12.99 24.57 5.43
CA GLU A 258 12.05 25.46 6.13
C GLU A 258 12.08 26.86 5.52
N LYS A 259 13.26 27.41 5.27
CA LYS A 259 13.41 28.74 4.66
C LYS A 259 12.85 28.76 3.23
N LEU A 260 13.14 27.73 2.44
CA LEU A 260 12.62 27.60 1.08
C LEU A 260 11.08 27.52 1.06
N LEU A 261 10.49 26.72 1.96
CA LEU A 261 9.03 26.60 2.12
C LEU A 261 8.38 27.90 2.58
N GLU A 262 9.04 28.67 3.46
CA GLU A 262 8.58 29.99 3.88
C GLU A 262 8.48 30.95 2.68
N MET A 263 9.53 30.98 1.86
CA MET A 263 9.60 31.81 0.66
C MET A 263 8.61 31.35 -0.40
N GLU A 264 8.45 30.05 -0.57
CA GLU A 264 7.48 29.47 -1.50
C GLU A 264 6.06 29.91 -1.15
N LYS A 265 5.68 29.82 0.14
CA LYS A 265 4.38 30.30 0.63
C LYS A 265 4.18 31.81 0.44
N ARG A 266 5.25 32.60 0.47
CA ARG A 266 5.20 34.06 0.35
C ARG A 266 5.06 34.51 -1.10
N TYR A 267 5.78 33.86 -2.02
CA TYR A 267 5.93 34.37 -3.39
C TYR A 267 5.25 33.51 -4.45
N ILE A 268 4.87 32.27 -4.15
CA ILE A 268 4.21 31.39 -5.11
C ILE A 268 2.73 31.27 -4.75
N PRO A 269 1.83 31.76 -5.62
CA PRO A 269 0.42 31.77 -5.31
C PRO A 269 -0.16 30.36 -5.31
N VAL A 270 -1.18 30.18 -4.47
CA VAL A 270 -1.84 28.90 -4.26
C VAL A 270 -3.29 29.00 -4.72
N LYS A 271 -3.70 28.08 -5.59
CA LYS A 271 -5.09 28.00 -6.07
C LYS A 271 -5.83 26.89 -5.33
N LYS A 272 -6.95 27.25 -4.69
CA LYS A 272 -7.90 26.25 -4.18
C LYS A 272 -8.61 25.58 -5.36
N ILE A 273 -8.46 24.27 -5.47
CA ILE A 273 -9.24 23.44 -6.37
C ILE A 273 -10.45 22.98 -5.58
N LYS A 274 -11.64 23.47 -5.93
CA LYS A 274 -12.88 22.84 -5.51
C LYS A 274 -13.16 21.72 -6.49
N ASN A 275 -13.33 20.50 -6.01
CA ASN A 275 -13.93 19.46 -6.82
C ASN A 275 -15.38 19.89 -7.09
N ILE A 276 -15.75 19.94 -8.37
CA ILE A 276 -17.14 20.02 -8.79
C ILE A 276 -17.65 18.59 -8.70
N ASP A 277 -18.75 18.42 -7.95
CA ASP A 277 -19.45 17.14 -7.77
C ASP A 277 -19.81 16.47 -9.12
#